data_AF-A0A1V6I7F6-F1
#
_entry.id   AF-A0A1V6I7F6-F1
#
_cell.length_a   1.000
_cell.length_b   1.000
_cell.length_c   1.000
_cell.angle_alpha   90.00
_cell.angle_beta   90.00
_cell.angle_gamma   90.00
#
_symmetry.space_group_name_H-M   'P 1'
#
loop_
_entity.id
_entity.type
_entity.pdbx_description
1 polymer ?
#
loop_
_entity_poly.entity_id
_entity_poly.type
_entity_poly.pdbx_seq_one_letter_code
_entity_poly.pdbx_strand_id
1 'polypeptide(L)'
;MYICNIDTLQSIMHKSHLQNKSELLEASASLLQDNYFYPAVAHAAYYSCYQLMKHIWLYSMKKSEDELRSNTSQSRYGSHEYLLNEVVKYIGNLQNKLSANDIRNLRNYLLQLKRLRTDADYSDSNFDI
;
A
#
# COMPACT_ATOMS: atom_id res chain seq x y z
N MET A 1 -0.71 -35.53 -20.50
CA MET A 1 -0.17 -34.92 -19.27
C MET A 1 0.03 -33.44 -19.55
N TYR A 2 -0.95 -32.60 -19.20
CA TYR A 2 -0.85 -31.16 -19.42
C TYR A 2 0.02 -30.57 -18.31
N ILE A 3 1.29 -30.32 -18.62
CA ILE A 3 2.14 -29.48 -17.77
C ILE A 3 1.58 -28.07 -17.96
N CYS A 4 0.73 -27.63 -17.03
CA CYS A 4 0.37 -26.22 -16.94
C CYS A 4 1.68 -25.50 -16.64
N ASN A 5 2.21 -24.81 -17.65
CA ASN A 5 3.51 -24.18 -17.58
C ASN A 5 3.44 -23.09 -16.49
N ILE A 6 4.13 -23.32 -15.37
CA ILE A 6 4.13 -22.41 -14.21
C ILE A 6 4.54 -20.99 -14.65
N ASP A 7 5.39 -20.88 -15.67
CA ASP A 7 5.79 -19.60 -16.27
C ASP A 7 4.63 -18.91 -17.00
N THR A 8 3.71 -19.69 -17.60
CA THR A 8 2.48 -19.16 -18.20
C THR A 8 1.48 -18.74 -17.12
N LEU A 9 1.41 -19.44 -15.98
CA LEU A 9 0.59 -19.01 -14.83
C LEU A 9 1.16 -17.75 -14.14
N GLN A 10 2.49 -17.62 -14.03
CA GLN A 10 3.16 -16.41 -13.55
C GLN A 10 2.96 -15.22 -14.51
N SER A 11 2.89 -15.47 -15.82
CA SER A 11 2.51 -14.48 -16.83
C SER A 11 1.03 -14.06 -16.75
N ILE A 12 0.14 -14.89 -16.18
CA ILE A 12 -1.29 -14.61 -16.02
C ILE A 12 -1.55 -13.78 -14.73
N MET A 13 -0.73 -13.94 -13.69
CA MET A 13 -0.70 -13.01 -12.56
C MET A 13 0.10 -11.76 -12.93
N HIS A 14 -0.50 -10.83 -13.68
CA HIS A 14 0.18 -9.61 -14.11
C HIS A 14 0.66 -8.77 -12.92
N LYS A 15 1.91 -9.01 -12.53
CA LYS A 15 2.60 -8.26 -11.48
C LYS A 15 2.98 -6.90 -12.05
N SER A 16 2.18 -5.89 -11.76
CA SER A 16 2.45 -4.57 -12.31
C SER A 16 3.73 -3.98 -11.72
N HIS A 17 4.31 -3.00 -12.41
CA HIS A 17 5.47 -2.27 -11.89
C HIS A 17 5.23 -1.67 -10.49
N LEU A 18 3.97 -1.36 -10.14
CA LEU A 18 3.60 -0.88 -8.81
C LEU A 18 3.74 -1.98 -7.76
N GLN A 19 3.32 -3.21 -8.06
CA GLN A 19 3.49 -4.34 -7.15
C GLN A 19 4.99 -4.66 -6.96
N ASN A 20 5.77 -4.65 -8.04
CA ASN A 20 7.23 -4.81 -7.93
C ASN A 20 7.88 -3.70 -7.08
N LYS A 21 7.47 -2.43 -7.27
CA LYS A 21 7.96 -1.32 -6.44
C LYS A 21 7.58 -1.51 -4.96
N SER A 22 6.37 -2.00 -4.69
CA SER A 22 5.92 -2.28 -3.32
C SER A 22 6.86 -3.30 -2.64
N GLU A 23 7.13 -4.42 -3.30
CA GLU A 23 8.00 -5.46 -2.73
C GLU A 23 9.45 -5.00 -2.55
N LEU A 24 10.00 -4.23 -3.51
CA LEU A 24 11.34 -3.65 -3.36
C LEU A 24 11.41 -2.69 -2.17
N LEU A 25 10.36 -1.89 -1.95
CA LEU A 25 10.27 -0.97 -0.82
C LEU A 25 10.07 -1.71 0.51
N GLU A 26 9.34 -2.82 0.51
CA GLU A 26 9.21 -3.70 1.69
C GLU A 26 10.57 -4.29 2.06
N ALA A 27 11.29 -4.88 1.10
CA ALA A 27 12.64 -5.39 1.31
C ALA A 27 13.61 -4.29 1.78
N SER A 28 13.48 -3.08 1.22
CA SER A 28 14.25 -1.92 1.65
C SER A 28 13.94 -1.53 3.10
N ALA A 29 12.68 -1.57 3.50
CA ALA A 29 12.27 -1.26 4.87
C ALA A 29 12.93 -2.23 5.87
N SER A 30 12.99 -3.53 5.55
CA SER A 30 13.70 -4.52 6.37
C SER A 30 15.20 -4.21 6.48
N LEU A 31 15.87 -3.94 5.37
CA LEU A 31 17.31 -3.60 5.39
C LEU A 31 17.59 -2.33 6.19
N LEU A 32 16.74 -1.31 6.05
CA LEU A 32 16.87 -0.05 6.80
C LEU A 32 16.65 -0.27 8.30
N GLN A 33 15.70 -1.13 8.67
CA GLN A 33 15.42 -1.49 10.06
C GLN A 33 16.62 -2.21 10.68
N ASP A 34 17.20 -3.19 9.97
CA ASP A 34 18.35 -3.96 10.44
C ASP A 34 19.62 -3.10 10.63
N ASN A 35 19.66 -1.94 9.98
CA ASN A 35 20.74 -0.96 10.07
C ASN A 35 20.36 0.29 10.86
N TYR A 36 19.26 0.25 11.64
CA TYR A 36 18.85 1.32 12.56
C TYR A 36 18.54 2.67 11.86
N PHE A 37 18.20 2.66 10.57
CA PHE A 37 17.82 3.86 9.80
C PHE A 37 16.32 4.15 9.89
N TYR A 38 15.81 4.29 11.11
CA TYR A 38 14.37 4.28 11.39
C TYR A 38 13.51 5.36 10.70
N PRO A 39 13.97 6.61 10.51
CA PRO A 39 13.23 7.57 9.70
C PRO A 39 12.97 7.01 8.28
N ALA A 40 14.01 6.45 7.65
CA ALA A 40 13.92 5.88 6.32
C ALA A 40 13.05 4.61 6.27
N VAL A 41 12.98 3.82 7.35
CA VAL A 41 12.05 2.68 7.46
C VAL A 41 10.61 3.14 7.30
N ALA A 42 10.22 4.22 7.99
CA ALA A 42 8.85 4.76 7.91
C ALA A 42 8.48 5.16 6.48
N HIS A 43 9.44 5.73 5.72
CA HIS A 43 9.27 6.05 4.30
C HIS A 43 9.09 4.80 3.44
N ALA A 44 10.02 3.86 3.54
CA ALA A 44 10.01 2.65 2.72
C ALA A 44 8.75 1.82 2.97
N ALA A 45 8.40 1.58 4.24
CA ALA A 45 7.20 0.83 4.62
C ALA A 45 5.92 1.51 4.13
N TYR A 46 5.79 2.83 4.35
CA TYR A 46 4.61 3.56 3.90
C TYR A 46 4.43 3.52 2.39
N TYR A 47 5.50 3.80 1.64
CA TYR A 47 5.41 3.82 0.19
C TYR A 47 5.25 2.41 -0.38
N SER A 48 5.74 1.36 0.28
CA SER A 48 5.40 -0.02 -0.10
C SER A 48 3.88 -0.21 -0.11
N CYS A 49 3.22 0.09 1.01
CA CYS A 49 1.76 -0.01 1.09
C CYS A 49 1.05 0.87 0.06
N TYR A 50 1.53 2.11 -0.15
CA TYR A 50 0.94 3.02 -1.13
C TYR A 50 1.00 2.48 -2.56
N GLN A 51 2.15 1.92 -2.97
CA GLN A 51 2.30 1.34 -4.31
C GLN A 51 1.37 0.12 -4.48
N LEU A 52 1.23 -0.71 -3.46
CA LEU A 52 0.29 -1.83 -3.48
C LEU A 52 -1.17 -1.36 -3.56
N MET A 53 -1.56 -0.33 -2.80
CA MET A 53 -2.89 0.26 -2.89
C MET A 53 -3.18 0.83 -4.28
N LYS A 54 -2.20 1.48 -4.91
CA LYS A 54 -2.32 1.93 -6.31
C LYS A 54 -2.47 0.76 -7.28
N HIS A 55 -1.71 -0.33 -7.08
CA HIS A 55 -1.89 -1.55 -7.86
C HIS A 55 -3.33 -2.07 -7.74
N ILE A 56 -3.86 -2.20 -6.52
CA ILE A 56 -5.22 -2.68 -6.29
C ILE A 56 -6.25 -1.78 -6.98
N TRP A 57 -6.08 -0.45 -6.89
CA TRP A 57 -6.95 0.51 -7.56
C TRP A 57 -6.99 0.32 -9.09
N LEU A 58 -5.82 0.24 -9.72
CA LEU A 58 -5.74 0.15 -11.18
C LEU A 58 -6.16 -1.22 -11.72
N TYR A 59 -5.70 -2.30 -11.09
CA TYR A 59 -5.79 -3.64 -11.67
C TYR A 59 -6.94 -4.47 -11.07
N SER A 60 -7.18 -4.38 -9.76
CA SER A 60 -8.23 -5.15 -9.09
C SER A 60 -9.58 -4.45 -9.10
N MET A 61 -9.59 -3.13 -8.87
CA MET A 61 -10.80 -2.29 -8.91
C MET A 61 -11.10 -1.79 -10.33
N LYS A 62 -10.15 -1.92 -11.28
CA LYS A 62 -10.26 -1.49 -12.68
C LYS A 62 -10.61 0.00 -12.84
N LYS A 63 -10.08 0.85 -11.96
CA LYS A 63 -10.24 2.31 -12.01
C LYS A 63 -8.99 2.96 -12.61
N SER A 64 -9.12 4.17 -13.13
CA SER A 64 -8.03 4.94 -13.75
C SER A 64 -7.34 5.90 -12.78
N GLU A 65 -6.17 6.39 -13.18
CA GLU A 65 -5.48 7.50 -12.47
C GLU A 65 -6.29 8.80 -12.53
N ASP A 66 -6.99 9.05 -13.63
CA ASP A 66 -7.82 10.24 -13.79
C ASP A 66 -9.04 10.22 -12.88
N GLU A 67 -9.67 9.05 -12.70
CA GLU A 67 -10.70 8.87 -11.68
C GLU A 67 -10.14 9.11 -10.28
N LEU A 68 -8.94 8.61 -9.97
CA LEU A 68 -8.33 8.84 -8.66
C LEU A 68 -8.10 10.33 -8.41
N ARG A 69 -7.54 11.04 -9.40
CA ARG A 69 -7.31 12.49 -9.34
C ARG A 69 -8.60 13.28 -9.21
N SER A 70 -9.56 13.01 -10.09
CA SER A 70 -10.86 13.70 -10.14
C SER A 70 -11.63 13.50 -8.84
N ASN A 71 -11.76 12.26 -8.37
CA ASN A 71 -12.48 11.96 -7.15
C ASN A 71 -11.77 12.51 -5.90
N THR A 72 -10.44 12.50 -5.87
CA THR A 72 -9.68 13.14 -4.80
C THR A 72 -9.99 14.65 -4.74
N SER A 73 -9.97 15.34 -5.89
CA SER A 73 -10.22 16.80 -5.96
C SER A 73 -11.62 17.20 -5.52
N GLN A 74 -12.59 16.29 -5.68
CA GLN A 74 -13.98 16.48 -5.25
C GLN A 74 -14.20 16.02 -3.80
N SER A 75 -13.20 15.39 -3.17
CA SER A 75 -13.29 14.91 -1.79
C SER A 75 -12.68 15.92 -0.81
N ARG A 76 -13.01 15.78 0.47
CA ARG A 76 -12.33 16.50 1.56
C ARG A 76 -10.99 15.87 1.98
N TYR A 77 -10.59 14.77 1.35
CA TYR A 77 -9.43 13.98 1.74
C TYR A 77 -8.24 14.27 0.81
N GLY A 78 -7.02 14.19 1.34
CA GLY A 78 -5.82 14.15 0.52
C GLY A 78 -5.75 12.86 -0.31
N SER A 79 -5.01 12.87 -1.42
CA SER A 79 -4.92 11.77 -2.39
C SER A 79 -4.61 10.41 -1.77
N HIS A 80 -3.68 10.36 -0.81
CA HIS A 80 -3.29 9.11 -0.16
C HIS A 80 -4.40 8.56 0.75
N GLU A 81 -5.10 9.44 1.48
CA GLU A 81 -6.17 9.05 2.39
C GLU A 81 -7.44 8.64 1.63
N TYR A 82 -7.74 9.34 0.54
CA TYR A 82 -8.80 8.96 -0.37
C TYR A 82 -8.56 7.54 -0.92
N LEU A 83 -7.37 7.28 -1.47
CA LEU A 83 -7.00 5.96 -2.00
C LEU A 83 -7.11 4.86 -0.93
N LEU A 84 -6.58 5.10 0.27
CA LEU A 84 -6.65 4.17 1.39
C LEU A 84 -8.10 3.82 1.73
N ASN A 85 -8.97 4.82 1.87
CA ASN A 85 -10.36 4.60 2.23
C ASN A 85 -11.09 3.76 1.17
N GLU A 86 -10.85 4.03 -0.11
CA GLU A 86 -11.45 3.28 -1.22
C GLU A 86 -10.94 1.85 -1.30
N VAL A 87 -9.63 1.63 -1.14
CA VAL A 87 -9.04 0.28 -1.16
C VAL A 87 -9.47 -0.55 0.04
N VAL A 88 -9.47 0.02 1.26
CA VAL A 88 -9.96 -0.67 2.47
C VAL A 88 -11.43 -1.05 2.33
N LYS A 89 -12.26 -0.15 1.79
CA LYS A 89 -13.68 -0.43 1.50
C LYS A 89 -13.82 -1.55 0.46
N TYR A 90 -13.03 -1.52 -0.61
CA TYR A 90 -13.03 -2.57 -1.63
C TYR A 90 -12.67 -3.93 -1.04
N ILE A 91 -11.57 -4.03 -0.30
CA ILE A 91 -11.12 -5.28 0.33
C ILE A 91 -12.17 -5.78 1.34
N GLY A 92 -12.75 -4.88 2.14
CA GLY A 92 -13.76 -5.25 3.13
C GLY A 92 -15.06 -5.78 2.54
N ASN A 93 -15.37 -5.43 1.29
CA ASN A 93 -16.52 -5.96 0.57
C ASN A 93 -16.24 -7.30 -0.13
N LEU A 94 -14.99 -7.78 -0.15
CA LEU A 94 -14.68 -9.10 -0.68
C LEU A 94 -15.16 -10.16 0.33
N GLN A 95 -16.19 -10.90 -0.05
CA GLN A 95 -16.80 -11.93 0.80
C GLN A 95 -15.74 -12.92 1.34
N ASN A 96 -15.85 -13.25 2.63
CA ASN A 96 -15.06 -14.27 3.33
C ASN A 96 -13.53 -14.06 3.37
N LYS A 97 -13.02 -12.86 3.09
CA LYS A 97 -11.57 -12.60 3.11
C LYS A 97 -11.03 -11.99 4.39
N LEU A 98 -11.80 -11.12 5.06
CA LEU A 98 -11.36 -10.42 6.27
C LEU A 98 -12.52 -10.22 7.23
N SER A 99 -12.26 -10.31 8.53
CA SER A 99 -13.21 -9.89 9.54
C SER A 99 -13.31 -8.36 9.60
N ALA A 100 -14.39 -7.85 10.19
CA ALA A 100 -14.51 -6.41 10.46
C ALA A 100 -13.35 -5.88 11.32
N ASN A 101 -12.80 -6.72 12.20
CA ASN A 101 -11.63 -6.38 13.01
C ASN A 101 -10.36 -6.22 12.16
N ASP A 102 -10.15 -7.11 11.19
CA ASP A 102 -8.96 -7.04 10.31
C ASP A 102 -9.00 -5.81 9.43
N ILE A 103 -10.17 -5.45 8.90
CA ILE A 103 -10.37 -4.22 8.10
C ILE A 103 -10.04 -2.98 8.94
N ARG A 104 -10.52 -2.95 10.20
CA ARG A 104 -10.24 -1.85 11.13
C ARG A 104 -8.75 -1.78 11.45
N ASN A 105 -8.11 -2.92 11.71
CA ASN A 105 -6.68 -2.98 12.02
C ASN A 105 -5.84 -2.51 10.84
N LEU A 106 -6.13 -3.00 9.63
CA LEU A 106 -5.48 -2.56 8.39
C LEU A 106 -5.57 -1.04 8.23
N ARG A 107 -6.76 -0.47 8.42
CA ARG A 107 -6.96 0.99 8.35
C ARG A 107 -6.10 1.72 9.38
N ASN A 108 -6.09 1.24 10.62
CA ASN A 108 -5.34 1.85 11.71
C ASN A 108 -3.83 1.79 11.45
N TYR A 109 -3.30 0.65 11.02
CA TYR A 109 -1.88 0.50 10.70
C TYR A 109 -1.44 1.42 9.57
N LEU A 110 -2.21 1.52 8.48
CA LEU A 110 -1.89 2.41 7.37
C LEU A 110 -1.92 3.90 7.78
N LEU A 111 -2.86 4.30 8.64
CA LEU A 111 -2.91 5.65 9.19
C LEU A 111 -1.73 5.94 10.13
N GLN A 112 -1.32 4.97 10.95
CA GLN A 112 -0.13 5.09 11.79
C GLN A 112 1.13 5.21 10.95
N LEU A 113 1.32 4.39 9.92
CA LEU A 113 2.45 4.50 8.99
C LEU A 113 2.47 5.86 8.27
N LYS A 114 1.32 6.40 7.88
CA LYS A 114 1.23 7.75 7.30
C LYS A 114 1.74 8.81 8.27
N ARG A 115 1.37 8.71 9.55
CA ARG A 115 1.81 9.63 10.61
C ARG A 115 3.30 9.49 10.83
N LEU A 116 3.80 8.28 11.06
CA LEU A 116 5.22 7.99 11.22
C LEU A 116 6.06 8.54 10.07
N ARG A 117 5.64 8.36 8.82
CA ARG A 117 6.34 8.95 7.67
C ARG A 117 6.33 10.49 7.70
N THR A 118 5.22 11.10 8.11
CA THR A 118 5.13 12.57 8.20
C THR A 118 6.00 13.10 9.34
N ASP A 119 6.01 12.41 10.47
CA ASP A 119 6.81 12.79 11.63
C ASP A 119 8.31 12.62 11.30
N ALA A 120 8.70 11.54 10.63
CA ALA A 120 10.07 11.33 10.17
C ALA A 120 10.60 12.46 9.25
N ASP A 121 9.73 13.10 8.46
CA ASP A 121 10.10 14.23 7.58
C ASP A 121 10.21 15.56 8.33
N TYR A 122 9.31 15.80 9.28
CA TYR A 122 8.98 17.17 9.72
C TYR A 122 8.99 17.38 11.23
N SER A 123 8.93 16.33 12.05
CA SER A 123 8.96 16.50 13.49
C SER A 123 10.40 16.57 13.99
N ASP A 124 10.63 17.47 14.96
CA ASP A 124 11.87 17.52 15.75
C ASP A 124 11.76 16.51 16.90
N SER A 125 11.46 15.26 16.58
CA SER A 125 11.32 14.17 17.55
C SER A 125 12.37 13.11 17.25
N ASN A 126 12.96 12.55 18.30
CA ASN A 126 13.82 11.39 18.14
C ASN A 126 13.01 10.22 17.57
N PHE A 127 13.48 9.68 16.45
CA PHE A 127 12.96 8.48 15.82
C PHE A 127 13.79 7.27 16.28
N ASP A 128 13.82 7.07 17.60
CA ASP A 128 14.51 5.94 18.21
C ASP A 128 13.47 4.81 18.37
N ILE A 129 13.43 3.87 17.42
CA ILE A 129 12.67 2.61 17.58
C ILE A 129 13.55 1.57 18.28
#